data_AF-A0A1X2HQW2-F1
#
_entry.id   AF-A0A1X2HQW2-F1
#
_cell.length_a   1.000
_cell.length_b   1.000
_cell.length_c   1.000
_cell.angle_alpha   90.00
_cell.angle_beta   90.00
_cell.angle_gamma   90.00
#
_symmetry.space_group_name_H-M   'P 1'
#
loop_
_entity.id
_entity.type
_entity.pdbx_description
1 polymer ?
#
loop_
_entity_poly.entity_id
_entity_poly.type
_entity_poly.pdbx_seq_one_letter_code
_entity_poly.pdbx_strand_id
1 'polypeptide(L)'
;MREVITLQFGTLANYVGTHFWNTQEAYFTYGDEQTDTRSIEHDVLYRAGMTATGTETYTPRALVYDLKGGFGSLQKYNRLFNTNNESSVSSTWDQGTNTVVAPQYPKHAYQEHLDQLETDPNADHQIDDASIQTWSDYNRIYYHPRSMNTITTHHKEDTIAPFDTYTVGRQSYEDFDREEETFDGAFRFFAEDCDNLQGFQVLTSIDDAFGGFTEGYLNALREEYPKTPVLTFAIQQQQQQQLLSEQHKVLLNRALSMARLSEHSTTYIPLYTPTSQQLKHVPYIHANSHLLYHTSAILAAAIETVSLNYRQVERSPLC
;
A
#
# COMPACT_ATOMS: atom_id res chain seq x y z
N MET A 1 16.24 -17.77 -1.76
CA MET A 1 15.32 -16.79 -2.36
C MET A 1 15.81 -15.39 -2.03
N ARG A 2 15.32 -14.38 -2.75
CA ARG A 2 15.74 -12.97 -2.58
C ARG A 2 14.55 -12.17 -2.07
N GLU A 3 14.15 -12.33 -0.82
CA GLU A 3 12.90 -11.75 -0.35
C GLU A 3 13.02 -10.25 -0.05
N VAL A 4 12.01 -9.48 -0.44
CA VAL A 4 11.88 -8.04 -0.18
C VAL A 4 10.52 -7.79 0.46
N ILE A 5 10.50 -6.98 1.52
CA ILE A 5 9.26 -6.54 2.17
C ILE A 5 8.92 -5.14 1.68
N THR A 6 7.68 -4.96 1.22
CA THR A 6 7.16 -3.65 0.79
C THR A 6 6.36 -2.98 1.90
N LEU A 7 6.69 -1.74 2.22
CA LEU A 7 6.01 -0.90 3.21
C LEU A 7 5.30 0.24 2.48
N GLN A 8 4.01 0.43 2.72
CA GLN A 8 3.20 1.48 2.10
C GLN A 8 2.62 2.39 3.18
N PHE A 9 2.93 3.67 3.10
CA PHE A 9 2.51 4.68 4.07
C PHE A 9 1.72 5.78 3.39
N GLY A 10 0.42 5.80 3.63
CA GLY A 10 -0.47 6.88 3.25
C GLY A 10 -1.24 6.65 1.96
N THR A 11 -2.36 7.38 1.84
CA THR A 11 -3.36 7.15 0.79
C THR A 11 -2.75 7.22 -0.62
N LEU A 12 -1.93 8.23 -0.92
CA LEU A 12 -1.32 8.37 -2.25
C LEU A 12 -0.33 7.23 -2.55
N ALA A 13 0.43 6.78 -1.54
CA ALA A 13 1.31 5.62 -1.67
C ALA A 13 0.51 4.33 -1.90
N ASN A 14 -0.64 4.19 -1.26
CA ASN A 14 -1.53 3.03 -1.40
C ASN A 14 -2.20 2.99 -2.79
N TYR A 15 -2.53 4.14 -3.38
CA TYR A 15 -2.96 4.23 -4.78
C TYR A 15 -1.90 3.66 -5.74
N VAL A 16 -0.64 4.11 -5.58
CA VAL A 16 0.50 3.60 -6.37
C VAL A 16 0.74 2.12 -6.09
N GLY A 17 0.71 1.73 -4.82
CA GLY A 17 0.88 0.37 -4.35
C GLY A 17 -0.14 -0.59 -4.95
N THR A 18 -1.40 -0.19 -5.02
CA THR A 18 -2.47 -1.02 -5.60
C THR A 18 -2.26 -1.26 -7.09
N HIS A 19 -1.86 -0.24 -7.85
CA HIS A 19 -1.50 -0.43 -9.26
C HIS A 19 -0.27 -1.33 -9.43
N PHE A 20 0.75 -1.14 -8.59
CA PHE A 20 1.96 -1.95 -8.60
C PHE A 20 1.63 -3.42 -8.36
N TRP A 21 0.86 -3.71 -7.32
CA TRP A 21 0.44 -5.06 -7.00
C TRP A 21 -0.46 -5.65 -8.09
N ASN A 22 -1.49 -4.93 -8.55
CA ASN A 22 -2.34 -5.42 -9.65
C ASN A 22 -1.53 -5.76 -10.92
N THR A 23 -0.44 -5.02 -11.19
CA THR A 23 0.48 -5.34 -12.28
C THR A 23 1.25 -6.63 -12.00
N GLN A 24 1.67 -6.86 -10.75
CA GLN A 24 2.29 -8.13 -10.35
C GLN A 24 1.35 -9.32 -10.52
N GLU A 25 0.08 -9.18 -10.15
CA GLU A 25 -0.93 -10.24 -10.30
C GLU A 25 -1.16 -10.63 -11.76
N ALA A 26 -1.08 -9.68 -12.68
CA ALA A 26 -1.19 -9.95 -14.12
C ALA A 26 -0.04 -10.81 -14.69
N TYR A 27 1.10 -10.93 -14.00
CA TYR A 27 2.20 -11.78 -14.43
C TYR A 27 2.02 -13.26 -14.03
N PHE A 28 1.06 -13.59 -13.18
CA PHE A 28 0.80 -14.97 -12.81
C PHE A 28 0.12 -15.71 -13.97
N THR A 29 0.69 -16.85 -14.35
CA THR A 29 0.08 -17.76 -15.31
C THR A 29 -0.66 -18.86 -14.56
N TYR A 30 -1.99 -18.86 -14.68
CA TYR A 30 -2.85 -19.89 -14.11
C TYR A 30 -3.22 -20.89 -15.23
N GLY A 31 -2.45 -21.97 -15.40
CA GLY A 31 -2.74 -23.02 -16.39
C GLY A 31 -1.65 -24.08 -16.60
N ASP A 32 -2.02 -25.19 -17.25
CA ASP A 32 -1.13 -26.34 -17.57
C ASP A 32 -0.13 -26.07 -18.70
N GLU A 33 -0.21 -24.91 -19.35
CA GLU A 33 0.84 -24.42 -20.23
C GLU A 33 1.97 -23.84 -19.37
N GLN A 34 2.72 -24.74 -18.73
CA GLN A 34 4.07 -24.48 -18.23
C GLN A 34 4.98 -24.21 -19.43
N THR A 35 4.79 -23.09 -20.12
CA THR A 35 5.88 -22.52 -20.90
C THR A 35 6.95 -22.13 -19.90
N ASP A 36 8.08 -22.84 -19.96
CA ASP A 36 9.35 -22.69 -19.21
C ASP A 36 9.97 -21.27 -19.23
N THR A 37 9.21 -20.23 -19.60
CA THR A 37 9.65 -18.85 -19.71
C THR A 37 9.21 -18.02 -18.49
N ARG A 38 9.45 -18.51 -17.27
CA ARG A 38 9.33 -17.66 -16.07
C ARG A 38 10.48 -16.66 -16.07
N SER A 39 10.28 -15.51 -16.71
CA SER A 39 11.25 -14.42 -16.71
C SER A 39 11.30 -13.70 -15.35
N ILE A 40 10.23 -13.79 -14.56
CA ILE A 40 10.04 -13.11 -13.27
C ILE A 40 9.96 -14.14 -12.13
N GLU A 41 10.72 -13.90 -11.07
CA GLU A 41 10.74 -14.62 -9.80
C GLU A 41 9.73 -13.97 -8.83
N HIS A 42 8.53 -14.53 -8.71
CA HIS A 42 7.47 -13.99 -7.87
C HIS A 42 7.76 -14.08 -6.36
N ASP A 43 8.54 -15.09 -5.93
CA ASP A 43 8.89 -15.35 -4.53
C ASP A 43 9.72 -14.22 -3.90
N VAL A 44 10.26 -13.31 -4.71
CA VAL A 44 10.94 -12.09 -4.24
C VAL A 44 9.98 -11.18 -3.47
N LEU A 45 8.76 -11.00 -3.96
CA LEU A 45 7.77 -10.10 -3.36
C LEU A 45 6.60 -10.83 -2.72
N TYR A 46 6.37 -12.09 -3.06
CA TYR A 46 5.25 -12.86 -2.56
C TYR A 46 5.72 -13.95 -1.59
N ARG A 47 4.77 -14.42 -0.79
CA ARG A 47 4.93 -15.57 0.10
C ARG A 47 3.86 -16.60 -0.18
N ALA A 48 4.27 -17.86 -0.19
CA ALA A 48 3.36 -18.98 -0.04
C ALA A 48 3.02 -19.15 1.45
N GLY A 49 1.75 -19.38 1.74
CA GLY A 49 1.25 -19.63 3.09
C GLY A 49 0.09 -20.60 3.04
N MET A 50 -0.37 -21.01 4.22
CA MET A 50 -1.58 -21.82 4.35
C MET A 50 -2.56 -21.10 5.27
N THR A 51 -3.82 -21.09 4.86
CA THR A 51 -4.93 -20.58 5.67
C THR A 51 -5.28 -21.56 6.78
N ALA A 52 -6.07 -21.11 7.77
CA ALA A 52 -6.58 -21.99 8.83
C ALA A 52 -7.43 -23.16 8.29
N THR A 53 -7.97 -23.03 7.06
CA THR A 53 -8.71 -24.07 6.35
C THR A 53 -7.82 -25.04 5.57
N GLY A 54 -6.50 -24.84 5.59
CA GLY A 54 -5.52 -25.67 4.85
C GLY A 54 -5.42 -25.33 3.36
N THR A 55 -6.04 -24.24 2.90
CA THR A 55 -5.91 -23.77 1.52
C THR A 55 -4.60 -23.03 1.34
N GLU A 56 -3.81 -23.41 0.34
CA GLU A 56 -2.59 -22.69 -0.05
C GLU A 56 -2.94 -21.29 -0.54
N THR A 57 -2.22 -20.30 -0.05
CA THR A 57 -2.39 -18.89 -0.40
C THR A 57 -1.07 -18.32 -0.86
N TYR A 58 -1.12 -17.50 -1.90
CA TYR A 58 0.03 -16.76 -2.38
C TYR A 58 -0.26 -15.26 -2.24
N THR A 59 0.35 -14.62 -1.26
CA THR A 59 0.05 -13.23 -0.87
C THR A 59 1.31 -12.37 -0.92
N PRO A 60 1.21 -11.07 -1.20
CA PRO A 60 2.37 -10.18 -1.20
C PRO A 60 2.95 -10.01 0.21
N ARG A 61 4.28 -9.86 0.30
CA ARG A 61 5.04 -9.47 1.50
C ARG A 61 4.93 -7.96 1.71
N ALA A 62 3.70 -7.50 1.92
CA ALA A 62 3.37 -6.09 2.00
C ALA A 62 2.77 -5.72 3.36
N LEU A 63 3.12 -4.54 3.85
CA LEU A 63 2.45 -3.85 4.95
C LEU A 63 1.91 -2.53 4.43
N VAL A 64 0.61 -2.31 4.64
CA VAL A 64 -0.14 -1.17 4.15
C VAL A 64 -0.68 -0.41 5.36
N TYR A 65 -0.26 0.85 5.48
CA TYR A 65 -0.67 1.76 6.53
C TYR A 65 -1.52 2.88 5.94
N ASP A 66 -2.70 3.07 6.51
CA ASP A 66 -3.59 4.18 6.18
C ASP A 66 -4.39 4.61 7.40
N LEU A 67 -4.99 5.78 7.32
CA LEU A 67 -5.88 6.30 8.36
C LEU A 67 -7.16 5.49 8.43
N LYS A 68 -7.89 5.62 9.54
CA LYS A 68 -9.23 5.06 9.64
C LYS A 68 -10.16 5.70 8.61
N GLY A 69 -10.77 4.85 7.76
CA GLY A 69 -11.55 5.27 6.59
C GLY A 69 -10.75 5.32 5.27
N GLY A 70 -9.41 5.20 5.32
CA GLY A 70 -8.54 5.12 4.15
C GLY A 70 -8.62 3.80 3.38
N PHE A 71 -9.00 2.70 4.05
CA PHE A 71 -9.13 1.37 3.44
C PHE A 71 -10.44 1.18 2.63
N GLY A 72 -11.37 2.14 2.65
CA GLY A 72 -12.63 2.05 1.92
C GLY A 72 -13.44 0.81 2.29
N SER A 73 -13.87 0.04 1.28
CA SER A 73 -14.64 -1.20 1.49
C SER A 73 -13.78 -2.44 1.79
N LEU A 74 -12.44 -2.32 1.73
CA LEU A 74 -11.53 -3.44 1.92
C LEU A 74 -11.52 -3.88 3.39
N GLN A 75 -11.79 -5.16 3.61
CA GLN A 75 -11.80 -5.75 4.95
C GLN A 75 -10.42 -6.28 5.31
N LYS A 76 -10.07 -6.21 6.61
CA LYS A 76 -8.82 -6.81 7.13
C LYS A 76 -8.79 -8.32 6.91
N TYR A 77 -9.94 -8.97 7.05
CA TYR A 77 -10.12 -10.38 6.77
C TYR A 77 -10.80 -10.53 5.41
N ASN A 78 -10.01 -10.97 4.44
CA ASN A 78 -10.48 -11.33 3.12
C ASN A 78 -11.16 -12.71 3.15
N ARG A 79 -11.81 -13.09 2.05
CA ARG A 79 -12.46 -14.41 1.91
C ARG A 79 -11.53 -15.58 2.29
N LEU A 80 -10.24 -15.48 1.94
CA LEU A 80 -9.22 -16.49 2.26
C LEU A 80 -9.00 -16.68 3.77
N PHE A 81 -9.22 -15.64 4.57
CA PHE A 81 -8.93 -15.63 6.01
C PHE A 81 -10.19 -15.49 6.88
N ASN A 82 -11.37 -15.38 6.25
CA ASN A 82 -12.65 -15.50 6.93
C ASN A 82 -12.87 -16.94 7.36
N THR A 83 -12.32 -17.29 8.52
CA THR A 83 -12.98 -18.30 9.35
C THR A 83 -14.35 -17.73 9.71
N ASN A 84 -15.43 -18.52 9.64
CA ASN A 84 -16.80 -18.14 10.01
C ASN A 84 -16.95 -17.78 11.52
N ASN A 85 -15.98 -17.08 12.10
CA ASN A 85 -15.96 -16.53 13.44
C ASN A 85 -16.48 -15.07 13.43
N GLU A 86 -17.57 -14.82 12.70
CA GLU A 86 -18.66 -14.04 13.29
C GLU A 86 -19.49 -14.95 14.22
N SER A 87 -18.82 -15.76 15.04
CA SER A 87 -19.31 -15.97 16.38
C SER A 87 -19.18 -14.60 17.03
N SER A 88 -20.24 -13.80 16.89
CA SER A 88 -20.60 -12.72 17.80
C SER A 88 -20.00 -13.08 19.15
N VAL A 89 -18.97 -12.36 19.60
CA VAL A 89 -18.49 -12.48 20.96
C VAL A 89 -19.74 -12.27 21.78
N SER A 90 -20.31 -13.35 22.32
CA SER A 90 -21.51 -13.28 23.12
C SER A 90 -21.07 -12.49 24.34
N SER A 91 -21.27 -11.19 24.31
CA SER A 91 -20.95 -10.28 25.40
C SER A 91 -21.63 -10.88 26.62
N THR A 92 -20.84 -11.47 27.52
CA THR A 92 -21.30 -12.03 28.79
C THR A 92 -21.82 -10.92 29.73
N TRP A 93 -21.77 -9.67 29.26
CA TRP A 93 -22.26 -8.46 29.88
C TRP A 93 -23.46 -7.93 29.09
N ASP A 94 -24.65 -8.22 29.61
CA ASP A 94 -25.95 -7.88 29.02
C ASP A 94 -26.49 -6.55 29.59
N GLN A 95 -25.62 -5.54 29.70
CA GLN A 95 -25.99 -4.20 30.18
C GLN A 95 -25.82 -3.16 29.08
N GLY A 96 -26.85 -3.04 28.23
CA GLY A 96 -27.24 -1.78 27.57
C GLY A 96 -26.14 -0.98 26.87
N THR A 97 -25.15 -1.62 26.25
CA THR A 97 -24.20 -0.93 25.39
C THR A 97 -24.85 -0.67 24.04
N ASN A 98 -25.16 0.61 23.76
CA ASN A 98 -25.51 1.04 22.41
C ASN A 98 -24.24 1.07 21.55
N THR A 99 -23.95 -0.04 20.87
CA THR A 99 -22.88 -0.10 19.88
C THR A 99 -23.34 0.65 18.63
N VAL A 100 -22.84 1.87 18.44
CA VAL A 100 -23.01 2.61 17.19
C VAL A 100 -21.93 2.14 16.22
N VAL A 101 -22.31 1.27 15.29
CA VAL A 101 -21.43 0.83 14.21
C VAL A 101 -21.43 1.91 13.13
N ALA A 102 -20.25 2.42 12.77
CA ALA A 102 -20.12 3.35 11.65
C ALA A 102 -20.60 2.69 10.34
N PRO A 103 -21.21 3.44 9.42
CA PRO A 103 -21.64 2.87 8.14
C PRO A 103 -20.44 2.27 7.40
N GLN A 104 -20.55 1.03 6.95
CA GLN A 104 -19.55 0.41 6.10
C GLN A 104 -19.53 1.13 4.75
N TYR A 105 -18.34 1.38 4.21
CA TYR A 105 -18.20 1.89 2.85
C TYR A 105 -18.83 0.87 1.89
N PRO A 106 -19.76 1.28 1.01
CA PRO A 106 -20.34 0.37 0.04
C PRO A 106 -19.22 -0.15 -0.87
N LYS A 107 -19.31 -1.43 -1.24
CA LYS A 107 -18.38 -1.99 -2.23
C LYS A 107 -18.56 -1.26 -3.55
N HIS A 108 -17.44 -0.88 -4.16
CA HIS A 108 -17.46 -0.31 -5.49
C HIS A 108 -17.96 -1.33 -6.51
N ALA A 109 -18.67 -0.89 -7.56
CA ALA A 109 -19.23 -1.78 -8.59
C ALA A 109 -18.18 -2.72 -9.21
N TYR A 110 -16.94 -2.24 -9.34
CA TYR A 110 -15.82 -3.07 -9.79
C TYR A 110 -15.46 -4.20 -8.82
N GLN A 111 -15.49 -3.96 -7.51
CA GLN A 111 -15.26 -5.01 -6.51
C GLN A 111 -16.38 -6.05 -6.52
N GLU A 112 -17.64 -5.60 -6.66
CA GLU A 112 -18.78 -6.52 -6.82
C GLU A 112 -18.65 -7.35 -8.10
N HIS A 113 -18.12 -6.77 -9.17
CA HIS A 113 -17.84 -7.49 -10.40
C HIS A 113 -16.70 -8.50 -10.27
N LEU A 114 -15.59 -8.16 -9.59
CA LEU A 114 -14.53 -9.12 -9.29
C LEU A 114 -15.06 -10.30 -8.47
N ASP A 115 -15.92 -10.01 -7.48
CA ASP A 115 -16.60 -11.03 -6.68
C ASP A 115 -17.49 -11.95 -7.54
N GLN A 116 -18.06 -11.44 -8.65
CA GLN A 116 -18.87 -12.20 -9.61
C GLN A 116 -18.02 -12.99 -10.61
N LEU A 117 -16.86 -12.47 -11.04
CA LEU A 117 -15.93 -13.16 -11.95
C LEU A 117 -15.39 -14.47 -11.37
N GLU A 118 -15.27 -14.56 -10.04
CA GLU A 118 -14.96 -15.82 -9.35
C GLU A 118 -16.03 -16.90 -9.59
N THR A 119 -17.26 -16.50 -9.92
CA THR A 119 -18.42 -17.38 -10.15
C THR A 119 -18.83 -17.53 -11.62
N ASP A 120 -18.64 -16.50 -12.44
CA ASP A 120 -18.87 -16.53 -13.89
C ASP A 120 -17.72 -15.80 -14.64
N PRO A 121 -16.81 -16.53 -15.32
CA PRO A 121 -15.64 -15.94 -15.96
C PRO A 121 -15.94 -15.12 -17.22
N ASN A 122 -17.18 -15.04 -17.70
CA ASN A 122 -17.53 -14.31 -18.93
C ASN A 122 -18.08 -12.88 -18.69
N ALA A 123 -18.07 -12.40 -17.46
CA ALA A 123 -18.53 -11.05 -17.15
C ALA A 123 -17.50 -10.01 -17.62
N ASP A 124 -17.82 -9.24 -18.65
CA ASP A 124 -16.99 -8.12 -19.11
C ASP A 124 -17.49 -6.83 -18.45
N HIS A 125 -16.62 -6.17 -17.68
CA HIS A 125 -16.95 -4.86 -17.10
C HIS A 125 -15.77 -3.91 -17.18
N GLN A 126 -16.01 -2.78 -17.84
CA GLN A 126 -15.12 -1.64 -17.86
C GLN A 126 -15.35 -0.81 -16.59
N ILE A 127 -14.26 -0.48 -15.90
CA ILE A 127 -14.29 0.43 -14.76
C ILE A 127 -14.62 1.84 -15.26
N ASP A 128 -15.57 2.50 -14.62
CA ASP A 128 -15.71 3.95 -14.77
C ASP A 128 -14.64 4.64 -13.91
N ASP A 129 -13.60 5.18 -14.55
CA ASP A 129 -12.47 5.80 -13.85
C ASP A 129 -12.91 6.95 -12.92
N ALA A 130 -14.05 7.58 -13.21
CA ALA A 130 -14.58 8.69 -12.42
C ALA A 130 -15.32 8.23 -11.15
N SER A 131 -15.72 6.95 -11.06
CA SER A 131 -16.43 6.43 -9.89
C SER A 131 -15.48 5.97 -8.77
N ILE A 132 -14.18 5.87 -9.05
CA ILE A 132 -13.15 5.46 -8.09
C ILE A 132 -12.93 6.56 -7.05
N GLN A 133 -13.13 6.23 -5.77
CA GLN A 133 -12.96 7.16 -4.64
C GLN A 133 -11.75 6.80 -3.77
N THR A 134 -11.44 5.51 -3.63
CA THR A 134 -10.38 5.00 -2.78
C THR A 134 -9.52 3.98 -3.54
N TRP A 135 -8.26 3.83 -3.13
CA TRP A 135 -7.34 2.87 -3.73
C TRP A 135 -7.84 1.42 -3.65
N SER A 136 -8.64 1.09 -2.64
CA SER A 136 -9.22 -0.24 -2.48
C SER A 136 -10.29 -0.58 -3.52
N ASP A 137 -10.89 0.41 -4.18
CA ASP A 137 -11.99 0.20 -5.13
C ASP A 137 -11.58 -0.62 -6.36
N TYR A 138 -10.28 -0.59 -6.71
CA TYR A 138 -9.72 -1.33 -7.85
C TYR A 138 -8.65 -2.35 -7.44
N ASN A 139 -8.53 -2.65 -6.14
CA ASN A 139 -7.60 -3.67 -5.66
C ASN A 139 -8.07 -5.06 -6.06
N ARG A 140 -7.20 -5.85 -6.71
CA ARG A 140 -7.49 -7.24 -7.12
C ARG A 140 -6.92 -8.27 -6.16
N ILE A 141 -5.96 -7.87 -5.33
CA ILE A 141 -5.12 -8.81 -4.60
C ILE A 141 -5.61 -9.03 -3.20
N TYR A 142 -5.55 -10.29 -2.78
CA TYR A 142 -5.73 -10.67 -1.40
C TYR A 142 -4.44 -10.47 -0.61
N TYR A 143 -4.53 -9.67 0.43
CA TYR A 143 -3.47 -9.47 1.40
C TYR A 143 -3.65 -10.41 2.59
N HIS A 144 -2.53 -10.68 3.27
CA HIS A 144 -2.56 -11.34 4.56
C HIS A 144 -3.20 -10.41 5.62
N PRO A 145 -3.91 -10.90 6.64
CA PRO A 145 -4.61 -10.03 7.60
C PRO A 145 -3.69 -9.09 8.39
N ARG A 146 -2.42 -9.48 8.57
CA ARG A 146 -1.38 -8.63 9.20
C ARG A 146 -0.80 -7.56 8.27
N SER A 147 -1.07 -7.62 6.97
CA SER A 147 -0.66 -6.59 6.01
C SER A 147 -1.43 -5.29 6.22
N MET A 148 -2.68 -5.36 6.65
CA MET A 148 -3.57 -4.19 6.78
C MET A 148 -3.47 -3.60 8.18
N ASN A 149 -2.85 -2.43 8.29
CA ASN A 149 -2.61 -1.75 9.56
C ASN A 149 -3.26 -0.37 9.54
N THR A 150 -4.34 -0.21 10.31
CA THR A 150 -5.08 1.04 10.39
C THR A 150 -4.53 1.90 11.52
N ILE A 151 -4.12 3.12 11.20
CA ILE A 151 -3.74 4.11 12.20
C ILE A 151 -5.03 4.60 12.88
N THR A 152 -5.21 4.23 14.15
CA THR A 152 -6.43 4.44 14.93
C THR A 152 -6.53 5.84 15.53
N THR A 153 -5.40 6.52 15.70
CA THR A 153 -5.28 7.85 16.30
C THR A 153 -5.94 8.94 15.47
N HIS A 154 -6.05 8.75 14.15
CA HIS A 154 -6.57 9.74 13.22
C HIS A 154 -7.56 9.13 12.21
N HIS A 155 -8.53 9.96 11.81
CA HIS A 155 -9.52 9.62 10.79
C HIS A 155 -9.21 10.34 9.48
N LYS A 156 -9.51 9.68 8.36
CA LYS A 156 -9.53 10.34 7.05
C LYS A 156 -10.57 11.46 7.07
N GLU A 157 -10.21 12.62 6.52
CA GLU A 157 -11.07 13.82 6.42
C GLU A 157 -11.49 14.43 7.77
N ASP A 158 -10.72 14.22 8.84
CA ASP A 158 -10.93 14.92 10.10
C ASP A 158 -10.58 16.42 9.97
N THR A 159 -11.57 17.28 10.26
CA THR A 159 -11.41 18.74 10.23
C THR A 159 -10.90 19.32 11.54
N ILE A 160 -11.01 18.57 12.64
CA ILE A 160 -10.63 19.01 14.00
C ILE A 160 -9.16 18.67 14.26
N ALA A 161 -8.74 17.43 13.94
CA ALA A 161 -7.38 16.95 14.10
C ALA A 161 -6.82 16.41 12.78
N PRO A 162 -6.53 17.30 11.81
CA PRO A 162 -6.09 16.90 10.48
C PRO A 162 -4.71 16.23 10.52
N PHE A 163 -4.57 15.17 9.73
CA PHE A 163 -3.31 14.44 9.57
C PHE A 163 -2.46 15.03 8.44
N ASP A 164 -2.09 16.31 8.57
CA ASP A 164 -1.56 17.11 7.46
C ASP A 164 -0.15 17.67 7.69
N THR A 165 0.43 17.49 8.87
CA THR A 165 1.71 18.11 9.27
C THR A 165 2.69 17.04 9.73
N TYR A 166 3.93 17.14 9.27
CA TYR A 166 5.02 16.19 9.56
C TYR A 166 5.12 15.78 11.04
N THR A 167 5.09 16.76 11.95
CA THR A 167 5.25 16.50 13.40
C THR A 167 4.08 15.71 13.98
N VAL A 168 2.86 15.91 13.46
CA VAL A 168 1.67 15.14 13.88
C VAL A 168 1.87 13.68 13.51
N GLY A 169 2.38 13.39 12.31
CA GLY A 169 2.65 12.03 11.88
C GLY A 169 3.76 11.36 12.68
N ARG A 170 4.80 12.11 13.06
CA ARG A 170 5.86 11.60 13.93
C ARG A 170 5.33 11.19 15.30
N GLN A 171 4.54 12.06 15.93
CA GLN A 171 3.89 11.75 17.20
C GLN A 171 2.92 10.57 17.07
N SER A 172 2.12 10.55 15.99
CA SER A 172 1.19 9.47 15.73
C SER A 172 1.89 8.11 15.57
N TYR A 173 3.12 8.07 15.05
CA TYR A 173 3.89 6.82 15.02
C TYR A 173 4.27 6.37 16.43
N GLU A 174 4.75 7.28 17.28
CA GLU A 174 5.15 6.96 18.65
C GLU A 174 3.99 6.44 19.50
N ASP A 175 2.79 7.01 19.31
CA ASP A 175 1.58 6.53 19.97
C ASP A 175 1.11 5.19 19.39
N PHE A 176 1.15 5.03 18.06
CA PHE A 176 0.76 3.79 17.39
C PHE A 176 1.68 2.60 17.73
N ASP A 177 2.99 2.82 17.79
CA ASP A 177 3.96 1.80 18.17
C ASP A 177 3.78 1.35 19.63
N ARG A 178 3.43 2.28 20.53
CA ARG A 178 3.12 1.98 21.94
C ARG A 178 1.87 1.12 22.10
N GLU A 179 0.86 1.33 21.26
CA GLU A 179 -0.44 0.66 21.37
C GLU A 179 -0.47 -0.70 20.69
N GLU A 180 0.07 -0.79 19.47
CA GLU A 180 -0.11 -1.96 18.59
C GLU A 180 1.16 -2.80 18.41
N GLU A 181 2.27 -2.44 19.07
CA GLU A 181 3.59 -3.09 18.89
C GLU A 181 3.90 -3.27 17.40
N THR A 182 3.66 -2.24 16.60
CA THR A 182 3.56 -2.32 15.14
C THR A 182 4.74 -3.05 14.51
N PHE A 183 5.94 -2.69 14.96
CA PHE A 183 7.17 -3.27 14.49
C PHE A 183 7.32 -4.74 14.91
N ASP A 184 7.06 -5.04 16.18
CA ASP A 184 7.19 -6.37 16.77
C ASP A 184 6.05 -7.34 16.38
N GLY A 185 4.89 -6.83 15.97
CA GLY A 185 3.71 -7.62 15.65
C GLY A 185 3.56 -7.94 14.16
N ALA A 186 3.28 -6.92 13.34
CA ALA A 186 2.95 -7.09 11.94
C ALA A 186 4.20 -7.27 11.08
N PHE A 187 5.23 -6.46 11.32
CA PHE A 187 6.46 -6.50 10.54
C PHE A 187 7.33 -7.71 10.85
N ARG A 188 7.56 -7.99 12.12
CA ARG A 188 8.34 -9.17 12.56
C ARG A 188 7.80 -10.47 11.97
N PHE A 189 6.48 -10.60 11.86
CA PHE A 189 5.85 -11.75 11.20
C PHE A 189 6.30 -11.94 9.75
N PHE A 190 6.39 -10.89 8.95
CA PHE A 190 6.87 -11.00 7.57
C PHE A 190 8.39 -11.15 7.50
N ALA A 191 9.13 -10.53 8.41
CA ALA A 191 10.59 -10.64 8.47
C ALA A 191 11.05 -12.05 8.85
N GLU A 192 10.41 -12.68 9.83
CA GLU A 192 10.71 -14.06 10.28
C GLU A 192 10.28 -15.12 9.25
N ASP A 193 9.29 -14.81 8.42
CA ASP A 193 8.84 -15.67 7.31
C ASP A 193 9.77 -15.58 6.08
N CYS A 194 10.77 -14.69 6.08
CA CYS A 194 11.78 -14.62 5.03
C CYS A 194 12.98 -15.50 5.40
N ASP A 195 13.38 -16.40 4.50
CA ASP A 195 14.61 -17.18 4.65
C ASP A 195 15.85 -16.29 4.46
N ASN A 196 15.77 -15.33 3.54
CA ASN A 196 16.87 -14.43 3.19
C ASN A 196 16.37 -13.04 2.78
N LEU A 197 16.03 -12.24 3.79
CA LEU A 197 15.63 -10.85 3.62
C LEU A 197 16.75 -10.01 2.98
N GLN A 198 16.52 -9.55 1.74
CA GLN A 198 17.49 -8.78 0.96
C GLN A 198 17.36 -7.28 1.15
N GLY A 199 16.17 -6.79 1.50
CA GLY A 199 15.96 -5.35 1.67
C GLY A 199 14.49 -4.96 1.78
N PHE A 200 14.28 -3.66 1.85
CA PHE A 200 12.98 -3.05 2.04
C PHE A 200 12.64 -2.09 0.90
N GLN A 201 11.42 -2.18 0.40
CA GLN A 201 10.85 -1.22 -0.55
C GLN A 201 9.82 -0.38 0.17
N VAL A 202 10.03 0.93 0.25
CA VAL A 202 9.14 1.85 0.96
C VAL A 202 8.43 2.74 -0.06
N LEU A 203 7.11 2.75 -0.04
CA LEU A 203 6.26 3.71 -0.75
C LEU A 203 5.68 4.64 0.30
N THR A 204 5.90 5.94 0.20
CA THR A 204 5.43 6.89 1.20
C THR A 204 4.94 8.20 0.57
N SER A 205 3.82 8.73 1.06
CA SER A 205 3.41 10.09 0.77
C SER A 205 4.16 11.07 1.66
N ILE A 206 4.69 12.15 1.06
CA ILE A 206 5.48 13.15 1.78
C ILE A 206 4.86 14.56 1.77
N ASP A 207 3.64 14.67 1.26
CA ASP A 207 2.90 15.93 1.21
C ASP A 207 2.17 16.23 2.52
N ASP A 208 1.93 15.21 3.32
CA ASP A 208 1.13 15.20 4.54
C ASP A 208 1.93 14.64 5.73
N ALA A 209 1.23 14.31 6.82
CA ALA A 209 1.85 13.80 8.03
C ALA A 209 2.53 12.42 7.85
N PHE A 210 2.22 11.65 6.81
CA PHE A 210 2.83 10.33 6.59
C PHE A 210 4.36 10.39 6.44
N GLY A 211 4.92 11.53 6.02
CA GLY A 211 6.38 11.72 6.00
C GLY A 211 7.03 11.57 7.38
N GLY A 212 6.39 12.09 8.43
CA GLY A 212 6.86 11.95 9.82
C GLY A 212 6.56 10.58 10.41
N PHE A 213 5.41 9.99 10.05
CA PHE A 213 5.09 8.62 10.44
C PHE A 213 6.11 7.62 9.87
N THR A 214 6.46 7.81 8.59
CA THR A 214 7.46 6.99 7.90
C THR A 214 8.85 7.15 8.51
N GLU A 215 9.24 8.35 8.94
CA GLU A 215 10.51 8.55 9.66
C GLU A 215 10.55 7.74 10.96
N GLY A 216 9.47 7.78 11.75
CA GLY A 216 9.34 6.96 12.96
C GLY A 216 9.58 5.49 12.68
N TYR A 217 8.88 4.97 11.68
CA TYR A 217 8.99 3.59 11.26
C TYR A 217 10.39 3.23 10.77
N LEU A 218 10.98 4.05 9.89
CA LEU A 218 12.32 3.79 9.35
C LEU A 218 13.40 3.87 10.41
N ASN A 219 13.21 4.68 11.46
CA ASN A 219 14.13 4.71 12.58
C ASN A 219 14.14 3.36 13.32
N ALA A 220 12.97 2.84 13.70
CA ALA A 220 12.86 1.51 14.31
C ALA A 220 13.40 0.40 13.39
N LEU A 221 13.10 0.49 12.09
CA LEU A 221 13.62 -0.43 11.07
C LEU A 221 15.15 -0.44 11.02
N ARG A 222 15.79 0.73 11.15
CA ARG A 222 17.26 0.84 11.13
C ARG A 222 17.91 0.38 12.42
N GLU A 223 17.21 0.42 13.55
CA GLU A 223 17.69 -0.14 14.81
C GLU A 223 17.78 -1.67 14.73
N GLU A 224 16.76 -2.35 14.18
CA GLU A 224 16.79 -3.82 14.04
C GLU A 224 17.56 -4.30 12.80
N TYR A 225 17.45 -3.60 11.67
CA TYR A 225 18.09 -3.97 10.39
C TYR A 225 19.02 -2.87 9.86
N PRO A 226 20.15 -2.59 10.53
CA PRO A 226 21.02 -1.48 10.16
C PRO A 226 21.70 -1.65 8.80
N LYS A 227 22.01 -2.90 8.40
CA LYS A 227 22.79 -3.20 7.20
C LYS A 227 21.96 -3.48 5.95
N THR A 228 20.66 -3.70 6.08
CA THR A 228 19.80 -4.02 4.94
C THR A 228 19.51 -2.76 4.12
N PRO A 229 19.52 -2.85 2.79
CA PRO A 229 19.19 -1.73 1.94
C PRO A 229 17.72 -1.34 2.07
N VAL A 230 17.46 -0.03 2.12
CA VAL A 230 16.11 0.56 2.11
C VAL A 230 15.97 1.43 0.87
N LEU A 231 15.09 1.05 -0.03
CA LEU A 231 14.74 1.80 -1.24
C LEU A 231 13.43 2.54 -1.01
N THR A 232 13.50 3.87 -0.89
CA THR A 232 12.34 4.70 -0.57
C THR A 232 11.89 5.48 -1.79
N PHE A 233 10.67 5.20 -2.24
CA PHE A 233 9.94 5.97 -3.24
C PHE A 233 9.05 6.99 -2.52
N ALA A 234 9.52 8.23 -2.51
CA ALA A 234 8.82 9.35 -1.88
C ALA A 234 7.90 10.02 -2.89
N ILE A 235 6.61 9.77 -2.75
CA ILE A 235 5.59 10.15 -3.72
C ILE A 235 5.01 11.51 -3.37
N GLN A 236 5.00 12.39 -4.35
CA GLN A 236 4.56 13.78 -4.25
C GLN A 236 3.45 14.03 -5.26
N GLN A 237 2.35 14.60 -4.80
CA GLN A 237 1.29 15.07 -5.67
C GLN A 237 1.63 16.47 -6.18
N GLN A 238 1.64 16.63 -7.50
CA GLN A 238 1.83 17.93 -8.11
C GLN A 238 0.50 18.68 -8.08
N GLN A 239 0.36 19.54 -7.09
CA GLN A 239 -0.88 20.26 -6.83
C GLN A 239 -1.16 21.32 -7.90
N GLN A 240 -2.42 21.39 -8.33
CA GLN A 240 -2.98 22.56 -8.98
C GLN A 240 -3.81 23.36 -7.96
N GLN A 241 -3.57 24.66 -7.90
CA GLN A 241 -4.46 25.66 -7.27
C GLN A 241 -4.83 25.38 -5.80
N GLN A 242 -3.87 25.57 -4.88
CA GLN A 242 -4.14 25.64 -3.44
C GLN A 242 -3.91 27.05 -2.88
N LEU A 243 -4.49 27.32 -1.71
CA LEU A 243 -4.19 28.51 -0.91
C LEU A 243 -2.70 28.53 -0.55
N LEU A 244 -2.09 29.72 -0.49
CA LEU A 244 -0.66 29.88 -0.19
C LEU A 244 -0.25 29.23 1.15
N SER A 245 -1.13 29.23 2.16
CA SER A 245 -0.87 28.59 3.46
C SER A 245 -0.66 27.08 3.33
N GLU A 246 -1.50 26.41 2.53
CA GLU A 246 -1.43 24.97 2.28
C GLU A 246 -0.16 24.61 1.51
N GLN A 247 0.21 25.45 0.54
CA GLN A 247 1.45 25.28 -0.21
C GLN A 247 2.68 25.35 0.71
N HIS A 248 2.74 26.30 1.64
CA HIS A 248 3.85 26.40 2.58
C HIS A 248 3.92 25.18 3.51
N LYS A 249 2.79 24.68 3.99
CA LYS A 249 2.72 23.47 4.82
C LYS A 249 3.24 22.24 4.07
N VAL A 250 2.77 22.02 2.85
CA VAL A 250 3.22 20.91 2.00
C VAL A 250 4.71 21.01 1.68
N LEU A 251 5.21 22.21 1.37
CA LEU A 251 6.65 22.41 1.14
C LEU A 251 7.49 22.11 2.38
N LEU A 252 7.01 22.49 3.57
CA LEU A 252 7.68 22.16 4.82
C LEU A 252 7.69 20.65 5.09
N ASN A 253 6.55 19.98 4.89
CA ASN A 253 6.44 18.52 5.03
C ASN A 253 7.42 17.82 4.08
N ARG A 254 7.47 18.23 2.81
CA ARG A 254 8.40 17.69 1.82
C ARG A 254 9.86 17.89 2.21
N ALA A 255 10.21 19.09 2.68
CA ALA A 255 11.58 19.41 3.08
C ALA A 255 12.02 18.58 4.29
N LEU A 256 11.17 18.47 5.32
CA LEU A 256 11.44 17.65 6.50
C LEU A 256 11.52 16.16 6.13
N SER A 257 10.57 15.67 5.34
CA SER A 257 10.55 14.28 4.88
C SER A 257 11.78 13.95 4.06
N MET A 258 12.17 14.79 3.10
CA MET A 258 13.38 14.57 2.31
C MET A 258 14.64 14.54 3.20
N ALA A 259 14.79 15.50 4.11
CA ALA A 259 15.93 15.56 5.01
C ALA A 259 16.03 14.30 5.89
N ARG A 260 14.93 13.89 6.52
CA ARG A 260 14.93 12.78 7.48
C ARG A 260 14.88 11.40 6.84
N LEU A 261 14.02 11.21 5.83
CA LEU A 261 13.91 9.91 5.17
C LEU A 261 15.18 9.57 4.39
N SER A 262 15.90 10.56 3.84
CA SER A 262 17.18 10.30 3.18
C SER A 262 18.27 9.82 4.14
N GLU A 263 18.25 10.21 5.42
CA GLU A 263 19.18 9.72 6.44
C GLU A 263 18.97 8.22 6.73
N HIS A 264 17.71 7.76 6.72
CA HIS A 264 17.37 6.37 6.97
C HIS A 264 17.28 5.50 5.70
N SER A 265 17.27 6.10 4.50
CA SER A 265 17.16 5.37 3.24
C SER A 265 18.53 5.11 2.62
N THR A 266 18.73 3.92 2.07
CA THR A 266 19.93 3.66 1.25
C THR A 266 19.84 4.38 -0.08
N THR A 267 18.63 4.49 -0.63
CA THR A 267 18.37 5.33 -1.81
C THR A 267 17.00 5.97 -1.65
N TYR A 268 16.97 7.29 -1.77
CA TYR A 268 15.76 8.09 -1.73
C TYR A 268 15.42 8.56 -3.15
N ILE A 269 14.26 8.16 -3.65
CA ILE A 269 13.79 8.45 -5.00
C ILE A 269 12.53 9.32 -4.90
N PRO A 270 12.64 10.64 -5.17
CA PRO A 270 11.45 11.49 -5.25
C PRO A 270 10.68 11.19 -6.55
N LEU A 271 9.39 10.91 -6.42
CA LEU A 271 8.47 10.68 -7.53
C LEU A 271 7.35 11.72 -7.51
N TYR A 272 6.99 12.23 -8.67
CA TYR A 272 6.01 13.32 -8.81
C TYR A 272 4.88 12.89 -9.74
N THR A 273 3.63 13.08 -9.32
CA THR A 273 2.49 12.86 -10.22
C THR A 273 2.58 13.82 -11.42
N PRO A 274 2.35 13.34 -12.66
CA PRO A 274 2.50 14.18 -13.83
C PRO A 274 1.44 15.28 -13.90
N THR A 275 1.86 16.47 -14.31
CA THR A 275 0.96 17.61 -14.55
C THR A 275 0.18 17.45 -15.85
N SER A 276 -0.97 18.13 -15.96
CA SER A 276 -1.76 18.15 -17.20
C SER A 276 -0.96 18.65 -18.41
N GLN A 277 0.02 19.53 -18.20
CA GLN A 277 0.89 20.02 -19.27
C GLN A 277 1.84 18.91 -19.74
N GLN A 278 2.49 18.20 -18.82
CA GLN A 278 3.35 17.07 -19.15
C GLN A 278 2.60 15.97 -19.88
N LEU A 279 1.37 15.63 -19.44
CA LEU A 279 0.55 14.60 -20.08
C LEU A 279 0.17 14.95 -21.52
N LYS A 280 -0.08 16.23 -21.83
CA LYS A 280 -0.38 16.68 -23.21
C LYS A 280 0.77 16.45 -24.18
N HIS A 281 2.00 16.36 -23.70
CA HIS A 281 3.18 16.13 -24.53
C HIS A 281 3.47 14.64 -24.78
N VAL A 282 2.73 13.71 -24.17
CA VAL A 282 2.94 12.27 -24.32
C VAL A 282 1.80 11.67 -25.16
N PRO A 283 2.02 11.37 -26.45
CA PRO A 283 0.94 11.03 -27.38
C PRO A 283 0.25 9.69 -27.08
N TYR A 284 0.93 8.78 -26.38
CA TYR A 284 0.43 7.42 -26.11
C TYR A 284 -0.23 7.27 -24.74
N ILE A 285 -0.27 8.33 -23.91
CA ILE A 285 -0.83 8.27 -22.55
C ILE A 285 -2.04 9.20 -22.47
N HIS A 286 -3.23 8.60 -22.39
CA HIS A 286 -4.49 9.33 -22.22
C HIS A 286 -4.91 9.32 -20.74
N ALA A 287 -4.16 10.03 -19.90
CA ALA A 287 -4.40 10.11 -18.47
C ALA A 287 -5.02 11.45 -18.05
N ASN A 288 -5.90 11.40 -17.06
CA ASN A 288 -6.45 12.58 -16.40
C ASN A 288 -5.60 12.93 -15.16
N SER A 289 -4.92 14.08 -15.18
CA SER A 289 -4.06 14.51 -14.05
C SER A 289 -4.82 14.79 -12.75
N HIS A 290 -6.14 14.97 -12.81
CA HIS A 290 -6.96 15.20 -11.62
C HIS A 290 -7.36 13.92 -10.89
N LEU A 291 -7.27 12.77 -11.56
CA LEU A 291 -7.59 11.48 -10.97
C LEU A 291 -6.31 10.85 -10.39
N LEU A 292 -6.34 10.55 -9.09
CA LEU A 292 -5.25 9.84 -8.42
C LEU A 292 -5.05 8.46 -9.03
N TYR A 293 -6.13 7.78 -9.43
CA TYR A 293 -6.08 6.52 -10.17
C TYR A 293 -5.13 6.59 -11.40
N HIS A 294 -5.33 7.57 -12.29
CA HIS A 294 -4.49 7.69 -13.49
C HIS A 294 -3.04 8.11 -13.19
N THR A 295 -2.87 9.09 -12.31
CA THR A 295 -1.52 9.60 -12.01
C THR A 295 -0.67 8.58 -11.27
N SER A 296 -1.26 7.83 -10.34
CA SER A 296 -0.59 6.77 -9.60
C SER A 296 -0.24 5.56 -10.46
N ALA A 297 -1.06 5.21 -11.47
CA ALA A 297 -0.74 4.17 -12.44
C ALA A 297 0.58 4.43 -13.20
N ILE A 298 0.84 5.69 -13.57
CA ILE A 298 2.09 6.09 -14.25
C ILE A 298 3.29 5.91 -13.32
N LEU A 299 3.14 6.29 -12.04
CA LEU A 299 4.22 6.11 -11.04
C LEU A 299 4.46 4.62 -10.74
N ALA A 300 3.38 3.84 -10.63
CA ALA A 300 3.46 2.39 -10.44
C ALA A 300 4.20 1.71 -11.60
N ALA A 301 3.94 2.10 -12.85
CA ALA A 301 4.67 1.59 -14.01
C ALA A 301 6.18 1.92 -13.97
N ALA A 302 6.55 3.10 -13.48
CA ALA A 302 7.96 3.46 -13.28
C ALA A 302 8.62 2.62 -12.18
N ILE A 303 7.95 2.44 -11.04
CA ILE A 303 8.42 1.58 -9.94
C ILE A 303 8.52 0.13 -10.40
N GLU A 304 7.56 -0.35 -11.21
CA GLU A 304 7.57 -1.68 -11.80
C GLU A 304 8.81 -1.89 -12.67
N THR A 305 9.09 -0.94 -13.54
CA THR A 305 10.26 -0.99 -14.43
C THR A 305 11.57 -1.04 -13.64
N VAL A 306 11.70 -0.23 -12.59
CA VAL A 306 12.91 -0.21 -11.74
C VAL A 306 13.05 -1.51 -10.93
N SER A 307 11.93 -2.02 -10.41
CA SER A 307 11.92 -3.22 -9.56
C SER A 307 12.12 -4.52 -10.34
N LEU A 308 11.84 -4.51 -11.65
CA LEU A 308 11.97 -5.70 -12.49
C LEU A 308 13.39 -6.30 -12.43
N ASN A 309 14.41 -5.44 -12.35
CA ASN A 309 15.82 -5.86 -12.33
C ASN A 309 16.16 -6.83 -11.19
N TYR A 310 15.59 -6.63 -9.99
CA TYR A 310 15.85 -7.52 -8.85
C TYR A 310 14.90 -8.72 -8.78
N ARG A 311 13.83 -8.71 -9.59
CA ARG A 311 12.85 -9.81 -9.72
C ARG A 311 13.11 -10.74 -10.91
N GLN A 312 14.01 -10.40 -11.82
CA GLN A 312 14.35 -11.30 -12.93
C GLN A 312 15.13 -12.54 -12.46
N VAL A 313 14.82 -13.68 -13.09
CA VAL A 313 15.49 -14.96 -12.85
C VAL A 313 16.94 -14.90 -13.34
N GLU A 314 17.17 -14.42 -14.55
CA GLU A 314 18.51 -14.18 -15.10
C GLU A 314 18.89 -12.71 -14.99
N ARG A 315 20.06 -12.42 -14.40
CA ARG A 315 20.58 -11.04 -14.37
C ARG A 315 21.13 -10.68 -15.75
N SER A 316 20.57 -9.64 -16.36
CA SER A 316 21.28 -8.92 -17.43
C SER A 316 22.59 -8.37 -16.83
N PRO A 317 23.77 -8.64 -17.44
CA PRO A 317 25.06 -8.18 -16.92
C PRO A 317 25.29 -6.66 -17.03
N LEU A 318 24.24 -5.87 -17.30
CA LEU A 318 24.32 -4.43 -17.60
C LEU A 318 23.88 -3.51 -16.45
N CYS A 319 23.77 -4.00 -15.21
CA CYS A 319 23.64 -3.15 -14.01
C CYS A 319 24.50 -3.67 -12.87
#